data_AF-A0A7C1ZS75-F1
#
_entry.id   AF-A0A7C1ZS75-F1
#
_cell.length_a   1.000
_cell.length_b   1.000
_cell.length_c   1.000
_cell.angle_alpha   90.00
_cell.angle_beta   90.00
_cell.angle_gamma   90.00
#
_symmetry.space_group_name_H-M   'P 1'
#
loop_
_entity.id
_entity.type
_entity.pdbx_description
1 polymer ?
#
loop_
_entity_poly.entity_id
_entity_poly.type
_entity_poly.pdbx_seq_one_letter_code
_entity_poly.pdbx_strand_id
1 'polypeptide(L)' 'MVKYHIAWLPGDGVGNDVMEAARIVLDAIGLDAEYIHGDVGWE' A
#
# COMPACT_ATOMS: atom_id res chain seq x y z
N MET A 1 14.37 -3.53 12.97
CA MET A 1 14.15 -2.12 12.57
C MET A 1 13.68 -2.20 11.13
N VAL A 2 12.52 -1.62 10.80
CA VAL A 2 11.98 -1.70 9.44
C VAL A 2 12.92 -0.96 8.48
N LYS A 3 13.18 -1.52 7.29
CA LYS A 3 14.09 -0.90 6.31
C LYS A 3 13.46 0.26 5.55
N TYR A 4 12.15 0.21 5.30
CA TYR A 4 11.43 1.21 4.51
C TYR A 4 10.15 1.67 5.19
N HIS A 5 9.90 2.98 5.14
CA HIS A 5 8.59 3.54 5.46
C HIS A 5 7.94 3.95 4.15
N ILE A 6 6.81 3.33 3.81
CA ILE A 6 6.13 3.49 2.53
C ILE A 6 4.76 4.08 2.78
N ALA A 7 4.45 5.21 2.14
CA ALA A 7 3.09 5.75 2.17
C ALA A 7 2.15 4.87 1.34
N TRP A 8 1.03 4.51 1.93
CA TRP A 8 -0.02 3.70 1.32
C TRP A 8 -1.26 4.56 1.11
N LEU A 9 -1.36 5.12 -0.10
CA LEU A 9 -2.32 6.16 -0.44
C LEU A 9 -3.26 5.69 -1.56
N PRO A 10 -4.26 4.84 -1.25
CA PRO A 10 -5.24 4.45 -2.26
C PRO A 10 -6.07 5.67 -2.66
N GLY A 11 -6.24 5.86 -3.97
CA GLY A 11 -7.19 6.83 -4.52
C GLY A 11 -8.55 6.17 -4.80
N ASP A 12 -9.36 6.83 -5.61
CA ASP A 12 -10.73 6.37 -5.90
C ASP A 12 -10.78 5.22 -6.94
N GLY A 13 -11.95 4.59 -7.03
CA GLY A 13 -12.24 3.56 -8.03
C GLY A 13 -11.26 2.38 -7.98
N VAL A 14 -10.66 2.07 -9.14
CA VAL A 14 -9.73 0.92 -9.31
C VAL A 14 -8.44 1.04 -8.48
N GLY A 15 -8.15 2.24 -7.95
CA GLY A 15 -7.01 2.47 -7.07
C GLY A 15 -7.03 1.56 -5.84
N ASN A 16 -8.20 1.35 -5.24
CA ASN A 16 -8.34 0.48 -4.07
C ASN A 16 -7.94 -0.98 -4.37
N ASP A 17 -8.49 -1.54 -5.43
CA ASP A 17 -8.24 -2.93 -5.83
C ASP A 17 -6.78 -3.17 -6.21
N VAL A 18 -6.19 -2.23 -6.97
CA VAL A 18 -4.78 -2.33 -7.41
C VAL A 18 -3.84 -2.23 -6.21
N MET A 19 -4.15 -1.35 -5.25
CA MET A 19 -3.39 -1.24 -4.02
C MET A 19 -3.49 -2.55 -3.24
N GLU A 20 -4.68 -3.11 -3.02
CA GLU A 20 -4.81 -4.41 -2.33
C GLU A 20 -4.00 -5.52 -3.02
N ALA A 21 -4.07 -5.62 -4.36
CA ALA A 21 -3.30 -6.58 -5.14
C ALA A 21 -1.78 -6.37 -4.99
N ALA A 22 -1.31 -5.12 -4.91
CA ALA A 22 0.09 -4.82 -4.68
C ALA A 22 0.57 -5.32 -3.30
N ARG A 23 -0.26 -5.26 -2.24
CA ARG A 23 0.15 -5.82 -0.94
C ARG A 23 0.43 -7.30 -1.00
N ILE A 24 -0.40 -8.06 -1.72
CA ILE A 24 -0.23 -9.51 -1.88
C ILE A 24 1.16 -9.84 -2.42
N VAL A 25 1.61 -9.11 -3.45
CA VAL A 25 2.94 -9.31 -4.05
C VAL A 25 4.05 -8.92 -3.08
N LEU A 26 3.92 -7.76 -2.42
CA LEU A 26 4.92 -7.26 -1.48
C LEU A 26 5.08 -8.18 -0.25
N ASP A 27 4.00 -8.81 0.20
CA ASP A 27 4.02 -9.82 1.26
C ASP A 27 4.65 -11.13 0.79
N ALA A 28 4.32 -11.57 -0.42
CA ALA A 28 4.90 -12.79 -0.99
C ALA A 28 6.42 -12.71 -1.14
N ILE A 29 6.97 -11.52 -1.43
CA ILE A 29 8.42 -11.31 -1.52
C ILE A 29 9.07 -10.97 -0.17
N GLY A 30 8.29 -10.79 0.90
CA GLY A 30 8.78 -10.47 2.23
C GLY A 30 9.48 -9.11 2.31
N LEU A 31 8.93 -8.07 1.68
CA LEU A 31 9.49 -6.73 1.78
C LEU A 31 9.42 -6.22 3.23
N ASP A 32 10.58 -5.94 3.82
CA ASP A 32 10.69 -5.34 5.16
C ASP A 32 10.34 -3.85 5.11
N ALA A 33 9.05 -3.55 5.19
CA ALA A 33 8.51 -2.20 5.15
C ALA A 33 7.35 -2.00 6.13
N GLU A 34 7.27 -0.79 6.69
CA GLU A 34 6.08 -0.26 7.35
C GLU A 34 5.26 0.52 6.32
N TYR A 35 3.99 0.13 6.15
CA TYR A 35 3.05 0.81 5.26
C TYR A 35 2.20 1.79 6.06
N ILE A 36 2.37 3.07 5.81
CA ILE A 36 1.67 4.15 6.51
C ILE A 36 0.48 4.55 5.66
N HIS A 37 -0.73 4.19 6.11
CA HIS A 37 -1.96 4.51 5.40
C HIS A 37 -2.24 6.02 5.42
N GLY A 38 -2.70 6.55 4.29
CA GLY A 38 -3.23 7.90 4.19
C GLY A 38 -4.35 7.95 3.16
N ASP A 39 -5.39 8.71 3.48
CA ASP A 39 -6.56 8.87 2.61
C ASP A 39 -6.32 10.03 1.65
N VAL A 40 -6.51 9.77 0.36
CA VAL A 40 -6.38 10.75 -0.74
C VAL A 40 -7.54 10.67 -1.72
N GLY A 41 -8.56 9.86 -1.42
CA GLY A 41 -9.76 9.74 -2.22
C GLY A 41 -10.61 11.01 -2.17
N TRP A 42 -11.39 11.23 -3.22
CA TRP A 42 -12.37 12.31 -3.32
C TRP A 42 -13.80 11.83 -3.13
N GLU A 43 -14.04 10.52 -3.21
CA GLU A 43 -15.36 9.89 -3.07
C GLU A 43 -15.65 9.41 -1.64
#